data_AF-A0A1I1ZEN8-F1
#
_entry.id   AF-A0A1I1ZEN8-F1
#
_cell.length_a   1.000
_cell.length_b   1.000
_cell.length_c   1.000
_cell.angle_alpha   90.00
_cell.angle_beta   90.00
_cell.angle_gamma   90.00
#
_symmetry.space_group_name_H-M   'P 1'
#
loop_
_entity.id
_entity.type
_entity.pdbx_description
1 polymer ?
#
loop_
_entity_poly.entity_id
_entity_poly.type
_entity_poly.pdbx_seq_one_letter_code
_entity_poly.pdbx_strand_id
1 'polypeptide(L)'
;MTDTPPTPPVATPRTSGPDAAALDAAVGDLDRQLREQVKRALGVELDGSVTSLAFLDHYLGLARSETRAPILDLLAASAGAYFGELVRREFGGTWVGRAGEPRGYRLLLGAAYLHFTPVALALSAILGREPDDEDVDCGLHLDIRSGSEPDGASDAAFIEERLMAVPPVPEDQFYTLTTRYETIALIVDLLAQRRAQGGSEPHTYTLDDYSHALS
;
A
#
# COMPACT_ATOMS: atom_id res chain seq x y z
N MET A 1 -40.50 -36.87 -1.81
CA MET A 1 -40.70 -35.41 -1.95
C MET A 1 -39.52 -34.77 -1.24
N THR A 2 -38.40 -34.66 -1.96
CA THR A 2 -37.10 -34.22 -1.44
C THR A 2 -37.04 -32.70 -1.50
N ASP A 3 -36.91 -32.08 -0.34
CA ASP A 3 -36.81 -30.64 -0.14
C ASP A 3 -35.34 -30.22 -0.37
N THR A 4 -35.09 -29.52 -1.47
CA THR A 4 -33.76 -29.00 -1.81
C THR A 4 -33.60 -27.64 -1.11
N PRO A 5 -32.56 -27.43 -0.27
CA PRO A 5 -32.35 -26.14 0.35
C PRO A 5 -32.05 -25.06 -0.70
N PRO A 6 -32.51 -23.82 -0.49
CA PRO A 6 -32.29 -22.74 -1.44
C PRO A 6 -30.80 -22.40 -1.55
N THR A 7 -30.31 -22.38 -2.78
CA THR A 7 -28.98 -21.86 -3.14
C THR A 7 -28.83 -20.43 -2.60
N PRO A 8 -27.73 -20.09 -1.90
CA PRO A 8 -27.49 -18.73 -1.45
C PRO A 8 -27.37 -17.79 -2.67
N PRO A 9 -27.83 -16.54 -2.57
CA PRO A 9 -27.70 -15.59 -3.67
C PRO A 9 -26.21 -15.36 -3.97
N VAL A 10 -25.84 -15.58 -5.23
CA VAL A 10 -24.56 -15.11 -5.78
C VAL A 10 -24.50 -13.60 -5.55
N ALA A 11 -23.57 -13.16 -4.70
CA ALA A 11 -23.31 -11.75 -4.46
C ALA A 11 -22.92 -11.10 -5.79
N THR A 12 -23.77 -10.20 -6.28
CA THR A 12 -23.45 -9.32 -7.40
C THR A 12 -22.25 -8.47 -7.00
N PRO A 13 -21.18 -8.36 -7.83
CA PRO A 13 -20.05 -7.50 -7.50
C PRO A 13 -20.58 -6.07 -7.33
N ARG A 14 -20.30 -5.45 -6.17
CA ARG A 14 -20.62 -4.04 -5.95
C ARG A 14 -19.73 -3.22 -6.89
N THR A 15 -20.31 -2.81 -8.01
CA THR A 15 -19.65 -1.98 -9.01
C THR A 15 -19.16 -0.68 -8.36
N SER A 16 -17.87 -0.40 -8.53
CA SER A 16 -17.19 0.81 -8.09
C SER A 16 -18.01 2.05 -8.50
N GLY A 17 -18.49 2.81 -7.50
CA GLY A 17 -19.35 3.97 -7.70
C GLY A 17 -18.61 5.19 -8.28
N PRO A 18 -19.33 6.31 -8.55
CA PRO A 18 -18.74 7.55 -9.04
C PRO A 18 -17.59 8.08 -8.16
N ASP A 19 -17.61 7.78 -6.87
CA ASP A 19 -16.56 8.16 -5.92
C ASP A 19 -15.23 7.45 -6.17
N ALA A 20 -15.24 6.21 -6.67
CA ALA A 20 -14.02 5.47 -6.99
C ALA A 20 -13.32 6.06 -8.22
N ALA A 21 -14.08 6.42 -9.25
CA ALA A 21 -13.53 7.07 -10.44
C ALA A 21 -12.95 8.46 -10.13
N ALA A 22 -13.59 9.21 -9.23
CA ALA A 22 -13.08 10.49 -8.75
C ALA A 22 -11.78 10.32 -7.95
N LEU A 23 -11.69 9.28 -7.12
CA LEU A 23 -10.48 8.95 -6.37
C LEU A 23 -9.33 8.55 -7.31
N ASP A 24 -9.58 7.66 -8.27
CA ASP A 24 -8.57 7.26 -9.28
C ASP A 24 -8.05 8.48 -10.07
N ALA A 25 -8.94 9.40 -10.45
CA ALA A 25 -8.54 10.64 -11.11
C ALA A 25 -7.66 11.51 -10.19
N ALA A 26 -8.04 11.68 -8.93
CA ALA A 26 -7.27 12.45 -7.96
C ALA A 26 -5.88 11.86 -7.69
N VAL A 27 -5.77 10.54 -7.57
CA VAL A 27 -4.48 9.83 -7.46
C VAL A 27 -3.64 10.04 -8.71
N GLY A 28 -4.24 9.89 -9.90
CA GLY A 28 -3.54 10.11 -11.17
C GLY A 28 -3.04 11.53 -11.35
N ASP A 29 -3.77 12.54 -10.86
CA ASP A 29 -3.35 13.94 -10.88
C ASP A 29 -2.15 14.19 -9.96
N LEU A 30 -2.18 13.62 -8.76
CA LEU A 30 -1.09 13.69 -7.78
C LEU A 30 0.19 12.98 -8.28
N ASP A 31 0.06 11.80 -8.90
CA ASP A 31 1.17 11.07 -9.53
C ASP A 31 1.83 11.93 -10.62
N ARG A 32 1.05 12.48 -11.56
CA ARG A 32 1.60 13.35 -12.62
C ARG A 32 2.28 14.59 -12.05
N GLN A 33 1.70 15.19 -11.02
CA GLN A 33 2.28 16.35 -10.35
C GLN A 33 3.66 16.01 -9.77
N LEU A 34 3.83 14.87 -9.10
CA LEU A 34 5.13 14.46 -8.56
C LEU A 34 6.17 14.30 -9.67
N ARG A 35 5.81 13.62 -10.76
CA ARG A 35 6.72 13.38 -11.90
C ARG A 35 7.23 14.70 -12.48
N GLU A 36 6.35 15.69 -12.62
CA GLU A 36 6.73 17.03 -13.08
C GLU A 36 7.66 17.74 -12.09
N GLN A 37 7.37 17.66 -10.79
CA GLN A 37 8.20 18.27 -9.75
C GLN A 37 9.60 17.68 -9.73
N VAL A 38 9.72 16.34 -9.73
CA VAL A 38 11.02 15.66 -9.73
C VAL A 38 11.80 15.95 -11.01
N LYS A 39 11.13 15.96 -12.18
CA LYS A 39 11.77 16.34 -13.44
C LYS A 39 12.31 17.76 -13.40
N ARG A 40 11.58 18.71 -12.82
CA ARG A 40 12.03 20.11 -12.68
C ARG A 40 13.18 20.25 -11.69
N ALA A 41 13.14 19.52 -10.57
CA ALA A 41 14.11 19.66 -9.49
C ALA A 41 15.42 18.91 -9.76
N LEU A 42 15.35 17.69 -10.28
CA LEU A 42 16.49 16.78 -10.44
C LEU A 42 16.91 16.56 -11.90
N GLY A 43 16.09 16.99 -12.87
CA GLY A 43 16.36 16.75 -14.29
C GLY A 43 16.18 15.30 -14.74
N VAL A 44 15.61 14.43 -13.88
CA VAL A 44 15.34 13.02 -14.18
C VAL A 44 13.84 12.76 -14.32
N GLU A 45 13.46 11.80 -15.17
CA GLU A 45 12.07 11.39 -15.31
C GLU A 45 11.80 10.19 -14.41
N LEU A 46 10.76 10.30 -13.58
CA LEU A 46 10.21 9.14 -12.91
C LEU A 46 9.36 8.37 -13.94
N ASP A 47 9.87 7.23 -14.40
CA ASP A 47 9.22 6.38 -15.42
C ASP A 47 8.18 5.42 -14.82
N GLY A 48 8.10 5.37 -13.50
CA GLY A 48 7.20 4.47 -12.77
C GLY A 48 7.81 3.11 -12.52
N SER A 49 9.07 2.84 -12.85
CA SER A 49 9.77 1.60 -12.48
C SER A 49 10.18 1.59 -11.01
N VAL A 50 10.49 0.41 -10.47
CA VAL A 50 11.08 0.26 -9.13
C VAL A 50 12.42 1.01 -9.03
N THR A 51 13.23 0.99 -10.09
CA THR A 51 14.51 1.73 -10.14
C THR A 51 14.32 3.24 -9.95
N SER A 52 13.19 3.79 -10.42
CA SER A 52 12.88 5.21 -10.23
C SER A 52 12.64 5.60 -8.76
N LEU A 53 12.39 4.63 -7.87
CA LEU A 53 12.26 4.91 -6.43
C LEU A 53 13.54 5.49 -5.84
N ALA A 54 14.73 5.08 -6.31
CA ALA A 54 15.99 5.64 -5.81
C ALA A 54 16.09 7.15 -6.07
N PHE A 55 15.59 7.64 -7.22
CA PHE A 55 15.53 9.07 -7.51
C PHE A 55 14.48 9.78 -6.65
N LEU A 56 13.34 9.12 -6.40
CA LEU A 56 12.32 9.66 -5.51
C LEU A 56 12.82 9.75 -4.07
N ASP A 57 13.48 8.71 -3.55
CA ASP A 57 14.06 8.70 -2.21
C ASP A 57 15.10 9.82 -2.04
N HIS A 58 15.95 10.01 -3.05
CA HIS A 58 16.87 11.15 -3.06
C HIS A 58 16.11 12.48 -3.00
N TYR A 59 15.09 12.66 -3.85
CA TYR A 59 14.27 13.88 -3.87
C TYR A 59 13.58 14.17 -2.53
N LEU A 60 12.96 13.15 -1.91
CA LEU A 60 12.30 13.29 -0.61
C LEU A 60 13.33 13.59 0.49
N GLY A 61 14.53 13.01 0.40
CA GLY A 61 15.64 13.32 1.29
C GLY A 61 16.07 14.79 1.27
N LEU A 62 15.99 15.47 0.10
CA LEU A 62 16.26 16.90 -0.01
C LEU A 62 15.23 17.76 0.73
N ALA A 63 14.00 17.25 0.91
CA ALA A 63 12.92 17.94 1.61
C ALA A 63 12.96 17.75 3.14
N ARG A 64 13.94 17.02 3.69
CA ARG A 64 13.99 16.69 5.13
C ARG A 64 14.08 17.90 6.05
N SER A 65 14.61 19.03 5.57
CA SER A 65 14.64 20.29 6.33
C SER A 65 13.37 21.13 6.21
N GLU A 66 12.38 20.68 5.43
CA GLU A 66 11.09 21.36 5.30
C GLU A 66 10.25 21.18 6.57
N THR A 67 9.61 22.25 7.01
CA THR A 67 8.78 22.26 8.22
C THR A 67 7.38 22.82 7.98
N ARG A 68 7.14 23.40 6.80
CA ARG A 68 5.84 23.97 6.45
C ARG A 68 4.85 22.85 6.14
N ALA A 69 3.90 22.63 7.04
CA ALA A 69 2.90 21.57 6.92
C ALA A 69 2.20 21.48 5.54
N PRO A 70 1.74 22.59 4.91
CA PRO A 70 1.08 22.49 3.60
C PRO A 70 2.00 21.97 2.47
N ILE A 71 3.31 22.21 2.56
CA ILE A 71 4.28 21.71 1.58
C ILE A 71 4.53 20.23 1.83
N LEU A 72 4.71 19.84 3.09
CA LEU A 72 4.88 18.43 3.48
C LEU A 72 3.66 17.60 3.09
N ASP A 73 2.44 18.12 3.32
CA ASP A 73 1.19 17.45 2.96
C ASP A 73 1.08 17.23 1.45
N LEU A 74 1.38 18.25 0.64
CA LEU A 74 1.34 18.13 -0.81
C LEU A 74 2.41 17.17 -1.35
N LEU A 75 3.62 17.24 -0.78
CA LEU A 75 4.72 16.37 -1.17
C LEU A 75 4.42 14.92 -0.79
N ALA A 76 3.96 14.66 0.43
CA ALA A 76 3.54 13.34 0.89
C ALA A 76 2.37 12.79 0.06
N ALA A 77 1.37 13.62 -0.25
CA ALA A 77 0.23 13.22 -1.08
C ALA A 77 0.66 12.80 -2.49
N SER A 78 1.51 13.62 -3.13
CA SER A 78 1.98 13.35 -4.50
C SER A 78 2.98 12.17 -4.56
N ALA A 79 3.90 12.08 -3.60
CA ALA A 79 4.81 10.95 -3.45
C ALA A 79 4.08 9.63 -3.12
N GLY A 80 3.11 9.69 -2.21
CA GLY A 80 2.27 8.55 -1.86
C GLY A 80 1.41 8.06 -3.02
N ALA A 81 0.85 8.97 -3.83
CA ALA A 81 0.11 8.61 -5.04
C ALA A 81 1.00 7.89 -6.06
N TYR A 82 2.19 8.41 -6.36
CA TYR A 82 3.15 7.75 -7.25
C TYR A 82 3.55 6.36 -6.72
N PHE A 83 3.89 6.28 -5.44
CA PHE A 83 4.29 5.03 -4.80
C PHE A 83 3.17 3.99 -4.83
N GLY A 84 1.96 4.39 -4.46
CA GLY A 84 0.78 3.52 -4.50
C GLY A 84 0.43 3.07 -5.92
N GLU A 85 0.57 3.94 -6.94
CA GLU A 85 0.37 3.55 -8.34
C GLU A 85 1.41 2.55 -8.83
N LEU A 86 2.68 2.71 -8.42
CA LEU A 86 3.72 1.72 -8.65
C LEU A 86 3.32 0.38 -8.03
N VAL A 87 3.00 0.35 -6.73
CA VAL A 87 2.60 -0.89 -6.04
C VAL A 87 1.35 -1.51 -6.67
N ARG A 88 0.33 -0.70 -7.00
CA ARG A 88 -0.90 -1.15 -7.66
C ARG A 88 -0.64 -1.80 -9.01
N ARG A 89 0.31 -1.28 -9.79
CA ARG A 89 0.66 -1.85 -11.09
C ARG A 89 1.41 -3.19 -10.97
N GLU A 90 2.29 -3.31 -9.98
CA GLU A 90 3.09 -4.52 -9.77
C GLU A 90 2.28 -5.65 -9.11
N PHE A 91 1.43 -5.34 -8.13
CA PHE A 91 0.75 -6.35 -7.29
C PHE A 91 -0.78 -6.33 -7.42
N GLY A 92 -1.32 -5.48 -8.30
CA GLY A 92 -2.75 -5.17 -8.32
C GLY A 92 -3.18 -4.42 -7.06
N GLY A 93 -4.45 -4.01 -7.04
CA GLY A 93 -5.05 -3.42 -5.85
C GLY A 93 -6.11 -2.38 -6.17
N THR A 94 -6.82 -1.97 -5.13
CA THR A 94 -7.91 -1.00 -5.20
C THR A 94 -7.63 0.15 -4.25
N TRP A 95 -7.74 1.38 -4.76
CA TRP A 95 -7.71 2.57 -3.92
C TRP A 95 -9.04 2.75 -3.20
N VAL A 96 -8.96 3.13 -1.93
CA VAL A 96 -10.11 3.56 -1.12
C VAL A 96 -9.78 4.87 -0.40
N GLY A 97 -10.80 5.70 -0.19
CA GLY A 97 -10.64 7.03 0.38
C GLY A 97 -11.65 8.01 -0.19
N ARG A 98 -11.56 9.28 0.21
CA ARG A 98 -12.42 10.36 -0.29
C ARG A 98 -11.59 11.30 -1.16
N ALA A 99 -11.99 11.50 -2.42
CA ALA A 99 -11.33 12.46 -3.28
C ALA A 99 -11.26 13.84 -2.59
N GLY A 100 -10.05 14.38 -2.44
CA GLY A 100 -9.80 15.64 -1.72
C GLY A 100 -9.26 15.48 -0.29
N GLU A 101 -9.18 14.26 0.24
CA GLU A 101 -8.51 13.93 1.52
C GLU A 101 -7.35 12.93 1.30
N PRO A 102 -6.19 13.35 0.74
CA PRO A 102 -5.10 12.44 0.40
C PRO A 102 -4.54 11.65 1.58
N ARG A 103 -4.55 12.21 2.80
CA ARG A 103 -4.10 11.51 4.01
C ARG A 103 -4.93 10.26 4.32
N GLY A 104 -6.19 10.21 3.85
CA GLY A 104 -7.07 9.05 3.99
C GLY A 104 -6.97 8.03 2.86
N TYR A 105 -6.08 8.21 1.89
CA TYR A 105 -5.95 7.28 0.77
C TYR A 105 -5.27 5.99 1.23
N ARG A 106 -5.97 4.87 1.07
CA ARG A 106 -5.44 3.54 1.33
C ARG A 106 -5.40 2.72 0.05
N LEU A 107 -4.36 1.91 -0.07
CA LEU A 107 -4.27 0.91 -1.13
C LEU A 107 -4.53 -0.46 -0.52
N LEU A 108 -5.53 -1.15 -1.06
CA LEU A 108 -5.87 -2.54 -0.71
C LEU A 108 -5.26 -3.44 -1.77
N LEU A 109 -4.30 -4.30 -1.43
CA LEU A 109 -3.63 -5.12 -2.43
C LEU A 109 -4.51 -6.27 -2.92
N GLY A 110 -4.34 -6.58 -4.22
CA GLY A 110 -5.00 -7.72 -4.84
C GLY A 110 -4.22 -9.03 -4.67
N ALA A 111 -2.88 -8.98 -4.66
CA ALA A 111 -2.03 -10.17 -4.57
C ALA A 111 -1.95 -10.79 -3.17
N ALA A 112 -2.25 -10.03 -2.12
CA ALA A 112 -2.26 -10.48 -0.74
C ALA A 112 -3.25 -9.64 0.07
N TYR A 113 -3.75 -10.18 1.18
CA TYR A 113 -4.48 -9.38 2.17
C TYR A 113 -3.49 -8.48 2.91
N LEU A 114 -3.23 -7.33 2.30
CA LEU A 114 -2.32 -6.32 2.78
C LEU A 114 -2.89 -4.97 2.37
N HIS A 115 -3.08 -4.09 3.33
CA HIS A 115 -3.40 -2.69 3.05
C HIS A 115 -2.52 -1.74 3.84
N PHE A 116 -2.37 -0.53 3.32
CA PHE A 116 -1.57 0.52 3.95
C PHE A 116 -1.97 1.89 3.41
N THR A 117 -1.43 2.94 4.01
CA THR A 117 -1.64 4.34 3.61
C THR A 117 -0.38 4.86 2.89
N PRO A 118 -0.34 4.90 1.54
CA PRO A 118 0.87 5.31 0.81
C PRO A 118 1.34 6.73 1.15
N VAL A 119 0.40 7.63 1.45
CA VAL A 119 0.71 9.02 1.85
C VAL A 119 1.41 9.08 3.21
N ALA A 120 1.02 8.22 4.16
CA ALA A 120 1.68 8.13 5.46
C ALA A 120 3.11 7.58 5.33
N LEU A 121 3.31 6.56 4.48
CA LEU A 121 4.65 6.03 4.18
C LEU A 121 5.54 7.11 3.54
N ALA A 122 5.01 7.88 2.59
CA ALA A 122 5.73 8.97 1.96
C ALA A 122 6.09 10.08 2.94
N LEU A 123 5.17 10.44 3.85
CA LEU A 123 5.46 11.41 4.91
C LEU A 123 6.60 10.92 5.81
N SER A 124 6.54 9.64 6.22
CA SER A 124 7.61 9.02 7.00
C SER A 124 8.95 9.02 6.26
N ALA A 125 8.96 8.80 4.95
CA ALA A 125 10.16 8.88 4.11
C ALA A 125 10.76 10.30 4.05
N ILE A 126 9.91 11.33 3.91
CA ILE A 126 10.32 12.74 3.91
C ILE A 126 10.97 13.12 5.23
N LEU A 127 10.34 12.75 6.35
CA LEU A 127 10.86 13.02 7.69
C LEU A 127 12.07 12.13 8.02
N GLY A 128 12.13 10.96 7.39
CA GLY A 128 13.01 9.83 7.70
C GLY A 128 12.93 9.38 9.15
N ARG A 129 11.70 9.38 9.67
CA ARG A 129 11.26 8.91 10.97
C ARG A 129 9.76 8.68 10.92
N GLU A 130 9.17 8.12 11.97
CA GLU A 130 7.71 8.14 12.12
C GLU A 130 7.23 9.58 12.39
N PRO A 131 6.10 10.00 11.76
CA PRO A 131 5.44 11.26 12.11
C PRO A 131 5.02 11.29 13.58
N ASP A 132 5.08 12.47 14.22
CA ASP A 132 4.62 12.63 15.61
C ASP A 132 3.09 12.62 15.76
N ASP A 133 2.37 12.57 14.64
CA ASP A 133 0.92 12.63 14.54
C ASP A 133 0.35 11.21 14.70
N GLU A 134 -0.29 10.93 15.84
CA GLU A 134 -0.86 9.61 16.17
C GLU A 134 -1.96 9.18 15.19
N ASP A 135 -2.59 10.13 14.49
CA ASP A 135 -3.60 9.84 13.47
C ASP A 135 -2.97 9.38 12.13
N VAL A 136 -1.64 9.41 12.01
CA VAL A 136 -0.92 8.99 10.81
C VAL A 136 -0.44 7.55 10.93
N ASP A 137 -1.16 6.66 10.26
CA ASP A 137 -0.86 5.24 10.20
C ASP A 137 0.13 4.89 9.09
N CYS A 138 1.40 4.69 9.47
CA CYS A 138 2.48 4.22 8.58
C CYS A 138 2.59 2.68 8.51
N GLY A 139 1.62 1.94 9.06
CA GLY A 139 1.65 0.48 9.15
C GLY A 139 1.35 -0.24 7.84
N LEU A 140 1.87 -1.47 7.74
CA LEU A 140 1.46 -2.47 6.76
C LEU A 140 0.52 -3.46 7.47
N HIS A 141 -0.76 -3.47 7.11
CA HIS A 141 -1.80 -4.20 7.84
C HIS A 141 -2.14 -5.52 7.15
N LEU A 142 -2.03 -6.62 7.89
CA LEU A 142 -2.09 -8.00 7.39
C LEU A 142 -3.23 -8.83 8.01
N ASP A 143 -4.08 -8.21 8.83
CA ASP A 143 -5.03 -8.95 9.67
C ASP A 143 -6.23 -9.48 8.87
N ILE A 144 -6.07 -10.68 8.30
CA ILE A 144 -7.20 -11.57 8.00
C ILE A 144 -7.67 -12.18 9.33
N ARG A 145 -8.99 -12.30 9.53
CA ARG A 145 -9.60 -13.04 10.66
C ARG A 145 -8.80 -14.33 10.95
N SER A 146 -8.38 -14.47 12.21
CA SER A 146 -7.68 -15.65 12.71
C SER A 146 -8.43 -16.94 12.36
N GLY A 147 -7.70 -17.95 11.87
CA GLY A 147 -8.12 -19.36 12.02
C GLY A 147 -8.43 -20.16 10.76
N SER A 148 -7.73 -19.96 9.63
CA SER A 148 -7.90 -20.85 8.46
C SER A 148 -6.60 -21.46 7.91
N GLU A 149 -5.44 -21.05 8.41
CA GLU A 149 -4.15 -21.58 7.94
C GLU A 149 -3.75 -22.88 8.67
N PRO A 150 -3.00 -23.79 8.01
CA PRO A 150 -2.71 -25.13 8.53
C PRO A 150 -1.92 -25.16 9.85
N ASP A 151 -1.11 -24.12 10.10
CA ASP A 151 -0.24 -23.99 11.27
C ASP A 151 -0.90 -23.22 12.43
N GLY A 152 -2.11 -22.69 12.24
CA GLY A 152 -2.86 -21.93 13.23
C GLY A 152 -2.36 -20.50 13.51
N ALA A 153 -1.27 -20.05 12.87
CA ALA A 153 -0.74 -18.69 13.03
C ALA A 153 -1.43 -17.70 12.07
N SER A 154 -1.62 -16.44 12.49
CA SER A 154 -2.10 -15.39 11.58
C SER A 154 -1.05 -15.05 10.51
N ASP A 155 -1.48 -14.44 9.41
CA ASP A 155 -0.56 -13.91 8.39
C ASP A 155 0.39 -12.86 8.99
N ALA A 156 -0.09 -11.98 9.88
CA ALA A 156 0.73 -11.02 10.60
C ALA A 156 1.84 -11.68 11.43
N ALA A 157 1.51 -12.68 12.26
CA ALA A 157 2.49 -13.36 13.11
C ALA A 157 3.54 -14.13 12.29
N PHE A 158 3.10 -14.79 11.21
CA PHE A 158 4.00 -15.48 10.29
C PHE A 158 4.97 -14.49 9.61
N ILE A 159 4.48 -13.35 9.13
CA ILE A 159 5.32 -12.34 8.50
C ILE A 159 6.29 -11.72 9.50
N GLU A 160 5.84 -11.41 10.71
CA GLU A 160 6.70 -10.86 11.77
C GLU A 160 7.89 -11.80 12.06
N GLU A 161 7.63 -13.10 12.23
CA GLU A 161 8.68 -14.11 12.42
C GLU A 161 9.69 -14.12 11.26
N ARG A 162 9.20 -14.05 10.02
CA ARG A 162 10.07 -14.05 8.83
C ARG A 162 10.89 -12.78 8.71
N LEU A 163 10.31 -11.61 9.00
CA LEU A 163 11.00 -10.33 8.96
C LEU A 163 12.08 -10.24 10.05
N MET A 164 11.86 -10.82 11.24
CA MET A 164 12.88 -10.89 12.29
C MET A 164 14.12 -11.71 11.89
N ALA A 165 14.00 -12.62 10.92
CA ALA A 165 15.11 -13.41 10.40
C ALA A 165 15.92 -12.68 9.31
N VAL A 166 15.41 -11.56 8.77
CA VAL A 166 16.09 -10.76 7.76
C VAL A 166 17.15 -9.87 8.43
N PRO A 167 18.34 -9.66 7.81
CA PRO A 167 19.31 -8.71 8.32
C PRO A 167 18.70 -7.31 8.54
N PRO A 168 19.13 -6.57 9.58
CA PRO A 168 18.61 -5.23 9.83
C PRO A 168 18.94 -4.29 8.67
N VAL A 169 17.98 -3.45 8.31
CA VAL A 169 18.15 -2.40 7.31
C VAL A 169 18.95 -1.25 7.92
N PRO A 170 19.91 -0.64 7.19
CA PRO A 170 20.57 0.59 7.63
C PRO A 170 19.57 1.70 7.99
N GLU A 171 19.87 2.47 9.04
CA GLU A 171 18.96 3.52 9.55
C GLU A 171 18.60 4.57 8.49
N ASP A 172 19.54 4.89 7.59
CA ASP A 172 19.35 5.85 6.51
C ASP A 172 18.43 5.34 5.40
N GLN A 173 18.22 4.02 5.33
CA GLN A 173 17.38 3.35 4.32
C GLN A 173 16.02 2.90 4.88
N PHE A 174 15.90 2.74 6.20
CA PHE A 174 14.73 2.16 6.86
C PHE A 174 13.39 2.81 6.45
N TYR A 175 13.38 4.14 6.28
CA TYR A 175 12.18 4.89 5.93
C TYR A 175 12.02 5.15 4.43
N THR A 176 12.93 4.69 3.59
CA THR A 176 12.87 4.93 2.15
C THR A 176 11.71 4.19 1.50
N LEU A 177 11.14 4.77 0.45
CA LEU A 177 10.10 4.11 -0.34
C LEU A 177 10.64 2.89 -1.08
N THR A 178 11.92 2.86 -1.45
CA THR A 178 12.58 1.65 -1.96
C THR A 178 12.47 0.50 -0.96
N THR A 179 12.90 0.70 0.29
CA THR A 179 12.82 -0.35 1.33
C THR A 179 11.36 -0.74 1.63
N ARG A 180 10.42 0.22 1.63
CA ARG A 180 8.99 -0.10 1.78
C ARG A 180 8.47 -0.97 0.64
N TYR A 181 8.84 -0.68 -0.61
CA TYR A 181 8.49 -1.51 -1.76
C TYR A 181 9.05 -2.93 -1.62
N GLU A 182 10.34 -3.06 -1.29
CA GLU A 182 11.00 -4.36 -1.10
C GLU A 182 10.36 -5.18 0.01
N THR A 183 9.97 -4.52 1.10
CA THR A 183 9.24 -5.16 2.21
C THR A 183 7.88 -5.68 1.75
N ILE A 184 7.11 -4.87 1.01
CA ILE A 184 5.81 -5.28 0.44
C ILE A 184 5.99 -6.46 -0.51
N ALA A 185 6.98 -6.40 -1.42
CA ALA A 185 7.27 -7.48 -2.36
C ALA A 185 7.59 -8.80 -1.64
N LEU A 186 8.47 -8.74 -0.62
CA LEU A 186 8.81 -9.89 0.20
C LEU A 186 7.58 -10.46 0.92
N ILE A 187 6.74 -9.62 1.50
CA ILE A 187 5.51 -10.04 2.17
C ILE A 187 4.57 -10.76 1.19
N VAL A 188 4.34 -10.19 0.02
CA VAL A 188 3.48 -10.79 -1.01
C VAL A 188 4.01 -12.17 -1.41
N ASP A 189 5.31 -12.30 -1.65
CA ASP A 189 5.94 -13.57 -2.00
C ASP A 189 5.82 -14.62 -0.88
N LEU A 190 6.09 -14.24 0.37
CA LEU A 190 5.99 -15.12 1.53
C LEU A 190 4.56 -15.65 1.73
N LEU A 191 3.56 -14.78 1.59
CA LEU A 191 2.16 -15.16 1.73
C LEU A 191 1.69 -16.05 0.58
N ALA A 192 2.12 -15.78 -0.65
CA ALA A 192 1.84 -16.64 -1.80
C ALA A 192 2.45 -18.04 -1.61
N GLN A 193 3.69 -18.12 -1.13
CA GLN A 193 4.36 -19.39 -0.83
C GLN A 193 3.67 -20.17 0.29
N ARG A 194 3.26 -19.49 1.36
CA ARG A 194 2.54 -20.10 2.48
C ARG A 194 1.22 -20.73 2.02
N ARG A 195 0.43 -20.00 1.24
CA ARG A 195 -0.86 -20.49 0.68
C ARG A 195 -0.66 -21.67 -0.25
N ALA A 196 0.36 -21.63 -1.12
CA ALA A 196 0.70 -22.73 -2.02
C ALA A 196 1.09 -24.00 -1.26
N GLN A 197 1.83 -23.87 -0.14
CA GLN A 197 2.17 -25.00 0.73
C GLN A 197 0.96 -25.56 1.48
N GLY A 198 0.01 -24.69 1.84
CA GLY A 198 -1.28 -25.07 2.42
C GLY A 198 -2.26 -25.73 1.44
N GLY A 199 -1.94 -25.74 0.14
CA GLY A 199 -2.82 -26.28 -0.91
C GLY A 199 -3.97 -25.36 -1.30
N SER A 200 -3.92 -24.08 -0.88
CA SER A 200 -4.90 -23.06 -1.27
C SER A 200 -4.67 -22.62 -2.72
N GLU A 201 -5.75 -22.43 -3.47
CA GLU A 201 -5.66 -21.86 -4.82
C GLU A 201 -5.23 -20.39 -4.76
N PRO A 202 -4.56 -19.88 -5.82
CA PRO A 202 -4.28 -18.45 -5.93
C PRO A 202 -5.58 -17.62 -5.84
N HIS A 203 -5.63 -16.70 -4.89
CA HIS A 203 -6.77 -15.81 -4.68
C HIS A 203 -6.38 -14.36 -4.98
N THR A 204 -7.21 -13.65 -5.72
CA THR A 204 -7.09 -12.20 -5.93
C THR A 204 -8.06 -11.50 -4.99
N TYR A 205 -7.51 -10.78 -4.02
CA TYR A 205 -8.29 -10.03 -3.05
C TYR A 205 -8.99 -8.83 -3.69
N THR A 206 -10.23 -8.62 -3.30
CA THR A 206 -11.15 -7.60 -3.79
C THR A 206 -11.66 -6.73 -2.65
N LEU A 207 -12.33 -5.62 -2.97
CA LEU A 207 -12.90 -4.73 -1.96
C LEU A 207 -13.83 -5.45 -0.96
N ASP A 208 -14.55 -6.47 -1.41
CA ASP A 208 -15.47 -7.23 -0.55
C ASP A 208 -14.71 -8.04 0.52
N ASP A 209 -13.52 -8.56 0.20
CA ASP A 209 -12.65 -9.26 1.16
C ASP A 209 -12.18 -8.32 2.28
N TYR A 210 -11.96 -7.04 1.99
CA TYR A 210 -11.53 -6.02 2.95
C TYR A 210 -12.67 -5.38 3.74
N SER A 211 -13.92 -5.82 3.56
CA SER A 211 -15.08 -5.19 4.21
C SER A 211 -14.96 -5.07 5.74
N HIS A 212 -14.26 -6.01 6.40
CA HIS A 212 -13.97 -5.96 7.84
C HIS A 212 -12.85 -4.98 8.23
N ALA A 213 -11.87 -4.75 7.36
CA ALA A 213 -10.79 -3.79 7.61
C ALA A 213 -11.22 -2.34 7.35
N LEU A 214 -12.35 -2.16 6.66
CA LEU A 214 -12.93 -0.86 6.30
C LEU A 214 -14.14 -0.47 7.17
N SER A 215 -14.57 -1.34 8.11
CA SER A 215 -15.67 -1.09 9.05
C SER A 215 -15.18 -0.49 10.36
#